data_AF-A0A920JA61-F1
#
_entry.id   AF-A0A920JA61-F1
#
_cell.length_a   1.000
_cell.length_b   1.000
_cell.length_c   1.000
_cell.angle_alpha   90.00
_cell.angle_beta   90.00
_cell.angle_gamma   90.00
#
_symmetry.space_group_name_H-M   'P 1'
#
loop_
_entity.id
_entity.type
_entity.pdbx_description
1 polymer ?
#
loop_
_entity_poly.entity_id
_entity_poly.type
_entity_poly.pdbx_seq_one_letter_code
_entity_poly.pdbx_strand_id
1 'polypeptide(L)' 'MFKKIQYEHPLYSEQTIKGQKLIRSIQGNRKTYFTGAHLGYGFHEDGIKSSLEVIKIING' A
#
# COMPACT_ATOMS: atom_id res chain seq x y z
N MET A 1 7.18 -6.55 -33.03
CA MET A 1 7.87 -7.08 -31.83
C MET A 1 6.83 -7.23 -30.72
N PHE A 2 6.54 -8.44 -30.25
CA PHE A 2 5.57 -8.67 -29.17
C PHE A 2 6.32 -9.14 -27.92
N LYS A 3 6.03 -8.54 -26.76
CA LYS A 3 6.64 -8.88 -25.47
C LYS A 3 5.60 -9.60 -24.62
N LYS A 4 5.92 -10.80 -24.12
CA LYS A 4 5.14 -11.48 -23.07
C LYS A 4 5.64 -11.01 -21.70
N ILE A 5 4.69 -10.71 -20.81
CA ILE A 5 4.95 -10.32 -19.43
C ILE A 5 4.11 -11.26 -18.56
N GLN A 6 4.72 -11.84 -17.53
CA GLN A 6 3.94 -12.49 -16.47
C GLN A 6 3.30 -11.40 -15.62
N TYR A 7 1.98 -11.39 -15.59
CA TYR A 7 1.17 -10.43 -14.85
C TYR A 7 0.32 -11.21 -13.85
N GLU A 8 0.45 -10.85 -12.57
CA GLU A 8 -0.42 -11.35 -11.50
C GLU A 8 -1.19 -10.16 -10.94
N HIS A 9 -2.52 -10.30 -10.86
CA HIS A 9 -3.36 -9.28 -10.24
C HIS A 9 -3.54 -9.61 -8.76
N PRO A 10 -3.31 -8.67 -7.83
CA PRO A 10 -3.48 -8.94 -6.41
C PRO A 10 -4.94 -9.31 -6.11
N LEU A 11 -5.14 -10.46 -5.46
CA LEU A 11 -6.46 -10.86 -4.98
C LEU A 11 -6.69 -10.25 -3.60
N TYR A 12 -7.63 -9.32 -3.53
CA TYR A 12 -8.04 -8.71 -2.27
C TYR A 12 -9.05 -9.62 -1.57
N SER A 13 -8.65 -10.15 -0.43
CA SER A 13 -9.48 -10.94 0.45
C SER A 13 -9.71 -10.22 1.78
N GLU A 14 -10.56 -10.78 2.64
CA GLU A 14 -10.71 -10.31 4.01
C GLU A 14 -9.36 -10.27 4.76
N GLN A 15 -8.47 -11.24 4.48
CA GLN A 15 -7.12 -11.27 5.06
C GLN A 15 -6.28 -10.09 4.59
N THR A 16 -6.40 -9.70 3.32
CA THR A 16 -5.73 -8.52 2.77
C THR A 16 -6.19 -7.24 3.47
N ILE A 17 -7.49 -7.08 3.68
CA ILE A 17 -8.06 -5.92 4.41
C ILE A 17 -7.57 -5.88 5.87
N LYS A 18 -7.50 -7.04 6.54
CA LYS A 18 -6.92 -7.12 7.90
C LYS A 18 -5.44 -6.72 7.91
N GLY A 19 -4.67 -7.21 6.94
CA GLY A 19 -3.26 -6.83 6.76
C GLY A 19 -3.07 -5.32 6.55
N GLN A 20 -3.90 -4.69 5.74
CA GLN A 20 -3.87 -3.24 5.54
C GLN A 20 -4.11 -2.47 6.84
N LYS A 21 -5.05 -2.90 7.67
CA LYS A 21 -5.30 -2.28 9.00
C LYS A 21 -4.10 -2.43 9.92
N LEU A 22 -3.46 -3.61 9.93
CA LEU A 22 -2.26 -3.85 10.73
C LEU A 22 -1.11 -2.94 10.27
N ILE A 23 -0.85 -2.84 8.96
CA ILE A 23 0.17 -1.94 8.42
C ILE A 23 -0.10 -0.49 8.86
N ARG A 24 -1.35 -0.02 8.74
CA ARG A 24 -1.72 1.33 9.19
C ARG A 24 -1.41 1.57 10.67
N SER A 25 -1.58 0.56 11.53
CA SER A 25 -1.29 0.68 12.97
C SER A 25 0.20 0.72 13.34
N ILE A 26 1.09 0.27 12.45
CA ILE A 26 2.54 0.21 12.71
C ILE A 26 3.32 1.34 12.04
N GLN A 27 2.65 2.28 11.36
CA GLN A 27 3.30 3.43 10.74
C GLN A 27 4.13 4.21 11.75
N GLY A 28 5.37 4.56 11.39
CA GLY A 28 6.28 5.31 12.26
C GLY A 28 7.01 4.49 13.31
N ASN A 29 6.69 3.21 13.48
CA ASN A 29 7.45 2.33 14.36
C ASN A 29 8.90 2.24 13.87
N ARG A 30 9.85 2.48 14.77
CA ARG A 30 11.30 2.55 14.45
C ARG A 30 11.61 3.47 13.25
N LYS A 31 10.89 4.59 13.12
CA LYS A 31 11.02 5.54 11.99
C LYS A 31 10.84 4.88 10.62
N THR A 32 10.06 3.80 10.55
CA THR A 32 9.76 3.06 9.33
C THR A 32 8.32 3.33 8.90
N TYR A 33 8.11 3.54 7.61
CA TYR A 33 6.82 3.88 7.04
C TYR A 33 6.56 3.05 5.79
N PHE A 34 5.34 2.54 5.65
CA PHE A 34 4.94 1.73 4.50
C PHE A 34 3.97 2.52 3.61
N THR A 35 4.15 2.38 2.30
CA THR A 35 3.30 3.00 1.28
C THR A 35 3.17 2.07 0.07
N GLY A 36 2.11 2.23 -0.73
CA GLY A 36 1.94 1.51 -1.98
C GLY A 36 0.50 1.12 -2.27
N ALA A 37 0.27 0.68 -3.51
CA ALA A 37 -1.07 0.32 -4.01
C ALA A 37 -1.73 -0.82 -3.21
N HIS A 38 -0.93 -1.69 -2.58
CA HIS A 38 -1.40 -2.77 -1.70
C HIS A 38 -2.10 -2.26 -0.43
N LEU A 39 -1.91 -0.99 -0.05
CA LEU A 39 -2.61 -0.36 1.07
C LEU A 39 -3.99 0.23 0.69
N GLY A 40 -4.43 0.00 -0.55
CA GLY A 40 -5.77 0.28 -1.07
C GLY A 40 -6.31 -0.90 -1.88
N TYR A 41 -6.84 -0.65 -3.08
CA TYR A 41 -7.39 -1.68 -3.97
C TYR A 41 -6.44 -2.08 -5.11
N GLY A 42 -5.18 -1.65 -5.05
CA GLY A 42 -4.15 -2.07 -6.00
C GLY A 42 -4.02 -1.15 -7.21
N PHE A 43 -4.74 -0.03 -7.22
CA PHE A 43 -4.64 0.94 -8.30
C PHE A 43 -3.48 1.91 -8.08
N HIS A 44 -3.10 2.61 -9.14
CA HIS A 44 -2.01 3.57 -9.09
C HIS A 44 -2.30 4.72 -8.11
N GLU A 45 -3.56 5.18 -8.06
CA GLU A 45 -3.99 6.22 -7.12
C GLU A 45 -3.83 5.83 -5.65
N ASP A 46 -3.94 4.54 -5.32
CA ASP A 46 -3.79 4.05 -3.94
C ASP A 46 -2.35 4.21 -3.44
N GLY A 47 -1.36 4.08 -4.34
CA GLY A 47 0.04 4.36 -4.03
C GLY A 47 0.30 5.82 -3.69
N ILE A 48 -0.31 6.74 -4.44
CA ILE A 48 -0.21 8.19 -4.18
C ILE A 48 -0.90 8.52 -2.86
N LYS A 49 -2.14 8.03 -2.68
CA LYS A 49 -2.94 8.28 -1.48
C LYS A 49 -2.23 7.81 -0.21
N SER A 50 -1.72 6.58 -0.19
CA SER A 50 -0.99 6.04 0.97
C SER A 50 0.29 6.83 1.28
N SER A 51 0.99 7.31 0.26
CA SER A 51 2.17 8.17 0.44
C SER A 51 1.79 9.51 1.10
N LEU A 52 0.69 10.13 0.68
CA LEU A 52 0.19 11.36 1.29
C LEU A 52 -0.22 11.17 2.75
N GLU A 53 -0.80 10.03 3.10
CA GLU A 53 -1.12 9.69 4.50
C GLU A 53 0.15 9.58 5.35
N VAL A 54 1.21 8.94 4.84
CA VAL A 54 2.51 8.85 5.52
C VAL A 54 3.14 10.23 5.72
N ILE A 55 3.12 11.08 4.69
CA ILE A 55 3.68 12.43 4.78
C ILE A 55 3.01 13.25 5.89
N LYS A 56 1.69 13.10 6.08
CA LYS A 56 0.96 13.75 7.18
C LYS A 56 1.43 13.28 8.55
N ILE A 57 1.78 11.99 8.70
CA ILE A 57 2.32 11.44 9.95
C ILE A 57 3.74 11.94 10.21
N ILE A 58 4.55 12.11 9.17
CA ILE A 58 5.94 12.60 9.31
C ILE A 58 5.98 14.09 9.68
N ASN A 59 5.05 14.88 9.14
CA ASN A 59 5.01 16.33 9.32
C ASN A 59 4.17 16.79 10.53
N GLY A 60 3.44 15.88 11.17
CA GLY A 60 2.64 16.15 12.38
C GLY A 60 3.40 15.77 13.64
#